data_AF-A0AAE5XDS3-F1
#
_entry.id   AF-A0AAE5XDS3-F1
#
_cell.length_a   1.000
_cell.length_b   1.000
_cell.length_c   1.000
_cell.angle_alpha   90.00
_cell.angle_beta   90.00
_cell.angle_gamma   90.00
#
_symmetry.space_group_name_H-M   'P 1'
#
loop_
_entity.id
_entity.type
_entity.pdbx_description
1 polymer ?
#
loop_
_entity_poly.entity_id
_entity_poly.type
_entity_poly.pdbx_seq_one_letter_code
_entity_poly.pdbx_strand_id
1 'polypeptide(L)' 'MQTKNLSLPLLASNNAALQLIGAMCFGGLILFAVGFLSMDAAHNAAHDTRHAFAFPCH' A
#
# COMPACT_ATOMS: atom_id res chain seq x y z
N MET A 1 -10.42 -25.45 -29.85
CA MET A 1 -10.89 -25.62 -28.46
C MET A 1 -10.72 -24.27 -27.77
N GLN A 2 -11.80 -23.52 -27.58
CA GLN A 2 -11.77 -22.12 -27.17
C GLN A 2 -11.74 -22.06 -25.64
N THR A 3 -10.58 -21.76 -25.04
CA THR A 3 -10.48 -21.54 -23.59
C THR A 3 -11.10 -20.18 -23.29
N LYS A 4 -12.30 -20.20 -22.70
CA LYS A 4 -12.94 -18.99 -22.20
C LYS A 4 -12.24 -18.61 -20.90
N ASN A 5 -11.31 -17.68 -20.99
CA ASN A 5 -10.58 -17.13 -19.85
C ASN A 5 -11.60 -16.63 -18.83
N LEU A 6 -11.53 -17.14 -17.60
CA LEU A 6 -12.45 -16.80 -16.53
C LEU A 6 -12.08 -15.41 -16.01
N SER A 7 -12.56 -14.36 -16.67
CA SER A 7 -12.54 -13.00 -16.13
C SER A 7 -13.51 -12.96 -14.96
N LEU A 8 -13.04 -13.28 -13.75
CA LEU A 8 -13.76 -12.99 -12.51
C LEU A 8 -13.79 -11.46 -12.33
N PRO A 9 -14.93 -10.78 -12.47
CA PRO A 9 -15.05 -9.43 -11.96
C PRO A 9 -15.44 -9.59 -10.49
N LEU A 10 -14.46 -9.93 -9.63
CA LEU A 10 -14.72 -10.04 -8.19
C LEU A 10 -14.81 -8.63 -7.58
N LEU A 11 -15.82 -7.84 -7.98
CA LEU A 11 -16.06 -6.46 -7.53
C LEU A 11 -15.11 -5.39 -8.11
N ALA A 12 -14.51 -5.60 -9.29
CA ALA A 12 -13.73 -4.56 -9.95
C ALA A 12 -14.64 -3.39 -10.41
N SER A 13 -14.82 -2.39 -9.54
CA SER A 13 -15.50 -1.13 -9.85
C SER A 13 -14.62 -0.31 -10.80
N ASN A 14 -15.09 -0.02 -12.02
CA ASN A 14 -14.33 0.73 -13.03
C ASN A 14 -14.31 2.26 -12.79
N ASN A 15 -14.60 2.71 -11.57
CA ASN A 15 -14.54 4.12 -11.21
C ASN A 15 -13.12 4.46 -10.73
N ALA A 16 -12.27 4.84 -11.69
CA ALA A 16 -10.88 5.18 -11.44
C ALA A 16 -10.70 6.27 -10.35
N ALA A 17 -11.61 7.24 -10.26
CA ALA A 17 -11.54 8.27 -9.23
C ALA A 17 -11.72 7.68 -7.82
N LEU A 18 -12.67 6.77 -7.65
CA LEU A 18 -12.90 6.12 -6.36
C LEU A 18 -11.72 5.22 -5.95
N GLN A 19 -11.11 4.55 -6.93
CA GLN A 19 -9.89 3.77 -6.71
C GLN A 19 -8.70 4.64 -6.29
N LEU A 20 -8.49 5.77 -6.97
CA LEU A 20 -7.41 6.72 -6.66
C LEU A 20 -7.59 7.36 -5.29
N ILE A 21 -8.81 7.80 -4.96
CA ILE A 21 -9.12 8.35 -3.64
C ILE A 21 -8.90 7.28 -2.57
N GLY A 22 -9.37 6.05 -2.79
CA GLY A 22 -9.15 4.93 -1.88
C GLY A 22 -7.66 4.66 -1.63
N ALA A 23 -6.85 4.61 -2.69
CA ALA A 23 -5.40 4.43 -2.59
C ALA A 23 -4.73 5.57 -1.82
N MET A 24 -5.14 6.82 -2.08
CA MET A 24 -4.57 8.00 -1.42
C MET A 24 -4.96 8.08 0.06
N CYS A 25 -6.21 7.78 0.40
CA CYS A 25 -6.66 7.67 1.78
C CYS A 25 -5.94 6.54 2.52
N PHE A 26 -5.78 5.38 1.89
CA PHE A 26 -5.09 4.25 2.50
C PHE A 26 -3.61 4.56 2.73
N GLY A 27 -2.90 5.11 1.74
CA GLY A 27 -1.52 5.55 1.89
C GLY A 27 -1.39 6.63 2.97
N GLY A 28 -2.27 7.62 2.97
CA GLY A 28 -2.31 8.67 3.99
C GLY A 28 -2.55 8.13 5.41
N LEU A 29 -3.43 7.13 5.55
CA LEU A 29 -3.68 6.45 6.82
C LEU A 29 -2.41 5.75 7.33
N ILE A 30 -1.68 5.05 6.47
CA ILE A 30 -0.42 4.38 6.87
C ILE A 30 0.61 5.42 7.35
N LEU A 31 0.80 6.50 6.59
CA LEU A 31 1.74 7.57 6.96
C LEU A 31 1.36 8.21 8.29
N PHE A 32 0.07 8.49 8.49
CA PHE A 32 -0.42 9.02 9.76
C PHE A 32 -0.24 8.02 10.90
N ALA A 33 -0.59 6.76 10.66
CA ALA A 33 -0.53 5.68 11.63
C ALA A 33 0.87 5.49 12.19
N VAL A 34 1.83 5.28 11.29
CA VAL A 34 3.20 4.96 11.64
C VAL A 34 3.98 6.20 12.06
N GLY A 35 3.67 7.36 11.47
CA GLY A 35 4.41 8.60 11.71
C GLY A 35 3.99 9.37 12.97
N PHE A 36 2.71 9.33 13.35
CA PHE A 36 2.16 10.27 14.34
C PHE A 36 1.41 9.64 15.52
N LEU A 37 0.96 8.37 15.44
CA LEU A 37 0.47 7.69 16.64
C LEU A 37 1.64 7.28 17.55
N SER A 38 1.35 7.19 18.86
CA SER A 38 2.31 6.76 19.88
C SER A 38 2.51 5.23 19.82
N MET A 39 3.15 4.76 18.76
CA MET A 39 3.46 3.35 18.51
C MET A 39 4.94 3.13 18.17
N ASP A 40 5.79 3.15 19.20
CA ASP A 40 7.25 3.11 19.05
C ASP A 40 7.73 1.95 18.17
N ALA A 41 7.13 0.76 18.30
CA ALA A 41 7.50 -0.41 17.52
C ALA A 41 7.35 -0.21 16.00
N ALA A 42 6.25 0.38 15.53
CA ALA A 42 6.04 0.59 14.10
C ALA A 42 6.81 1.79 13.58
N HIS A 43 6.95 2.86 14.39
CA HIS A 43 7.76 4.01 14.02
C HIS A 43 9.22 3.59 13.80
N ASN A 44 9.77 2.81 14.74
CA ASN A 44 11.13 2.28 14.65
C ASN A 44 11.28 1.33 13.47
N ALA A 45 10.34 0.41 13.24
CA ALA A 45 10.38 -0.47 12.07
C ALA A 45 10.38 0.30 10.74
N ALA A 46 9.63 1.40 10.64
CA ALA A 46 9.64 2.24 9.45
C ALA A 46 10.95 3.00 9.26
N HIS A 47 11.60 3.47 10.33
CA HIS A 47 12.96 4.02 10.24
C HIS A 47 13.99 2.96 9.87
N ASP A 48 13.91 1.77 10.45
CA ASP A 48 14.82 0.66 10.18
C ASP A 48 14.75 0.20 8.72
N THR A 49 13.54 0.15 8.14
CA THR A 49 13.38 -0.17 6.70
C THR A 49 14.02 0.89 5.81
N ARG A 50 13.91 2.19 6.13
CA ARG A 50 14.62 3.25 5.40
C ARG A 50 16.14 3.05 5.50
N HIS A 51 16.66 2.67 6.66
CA HIS A 51 18.07 2.39 6.86
C HIS A 51 18.55 1.13 6.13
N ALA A 52 17.74 0.07 6.12
CA ALA A 52 18.00 -1.15 5.37
C ALA A 52 17.94 -0.93 3.84
N PHE A 53 17.07 -0.02 3.37
CA PHE A 53 16.96 0.31 1.96
C PHE A 53 18.13 1.17 1.45
N ALA A 54 18.88 1.80 2.36
CA ALA A 54 20.05 2.64 2.05
C ALA A 54 21.39 1.88 2.11
N PHE A 55 21.41 0.57 2.39
CA PHE A 55 22.64 -0.20 2.64
C PHE A 55 22.63 -1.57 1.95
N PRO A 56 23.52 -1.83 0.97
CA PRO A 56 23.86 -1.06 -0.23
C PRO A 56 23.13 -1.58 -1.49
N CYS A 57 22.84 -0.67 -2.42
CA CYS A 57 22.46 -0.99 -3.82
C CYS A 57 23.70 -1.14 -4.72
N HIS A 58 24.60 -2.00 -4.28
CA HIS A 58 25.57 -2.74 -5.08
C HIS A 58 25.45 -4.21 -4.68
#